data_AF-A0A6P0XFP8-F1
#
_entry.id   AF-A0A6P0XFP8-F1
#
_cell.length_a   1.000
_cell.length_b   1.000
_cell.length_c   1.000
_cell.angle_alpha   90.00
_cell.angle_beta   90.00
_cell.angle_gamma   90.00
#
_symmetry.space_group_name_H-M   'P 1'
#
loop_
_entity.id
_entity.type
_entity.pdbx_description
1 polymer ?
#
loop_
_entity_poly.entity_id
_entity_poly.type
_entity_poly.pdbx_seq_one_letter_code
_entity_poly.pdbx_strand_id
1 'polypeptide(L)' 'MGELAKIARQRYLESGGLPHRAANGEEWLTEEERQEYLTLARQIFDQASIANYLQKHGTWQERLAVMKQTINSAK' A
#
# COMPACT_ATOMS: atom_id res chain seq x y z
N MET A 1 -2.92 2.73 10.05
CA MET A 1 -3.08 2.90 8.59
C MET A 1 -2.19 4.00 7.99
N GLY A 2 -1.95 5.14 8.66
CA GLY A 2 -1.23 6.28 8.07
C GLY A 2 0.28 6.07 7.79
N GLU A 3 1.04 5.43 8.67
CA GLU A 3 2.49 5.23 8.44
C GLU A 3 2.80 4.27 7.29
N LEU A 4 1.97 3.24 7.14
CA LEU A 4 2.16 2.27 6.07
C LEU A 4 1.91 2.84 4.68
N ALA A 5 0.89 3.68 4.56
CA ALA A 5 0.62 4.42 3.34
C ALA A 5 1.79 5.37 2.99
N LYS A 6 2.42 6.02 3.99
CA LYS A 6 3.59 6.88 3.79
C LYS A 6 4.80 6.10 3.26
N ILE A 7 5.12 4.95 3.85
CA ILE A 7 6.24 4.10 3.42
C ILE A 7 5.99 3.52 2.02
N ALA A 8 4.78 3.04 1.75
CA ALA A 8 4.41 2.51 0.42
C ALA A 8 4.51 3.60 -0.66
N ARG A 9 4.05 4.83 -0.37
CA ARG A 9 4.21 6.00 -1.25
C ARG A 9 5.67 6.30 -1.52
N GLN A 10 6.48 6.38 -0.46
CA GLN A 10 7.88 6.72 -0.61
C GLN A 10 8.61 5.72 -1.55
N ARG A 11 8.38 4.42 -1.36
CA ARG A 11 8.93 3.39 -2.26
C ARG A 11 8.41 3.49 -3.69
N TYR A 12 7.13 3.81 -3.86
CA TYR A 12 6.55 3.99 -5.19
C TYR A 12 7.15 5.20 -5.92
N LEU A 13 7.38 6.32 -5.23
CA LEU A 13 8.02 7.50 -5.81
C LEU A 13 9.51 7.27 -6.09
N GLU A 14 10.22 6.64 -5.17
CA GLU A 14 11.65 6.31 -5.33
C GLU A 14 11.91 5.34 -6.49
N SER A 15 10.91 4.55 -6.89
CA SER A 15 10.99 3.66 -8.06
C SER A 15 10.56 4.33 -9.38
N GLY A 16 10.36 5.65 -9.40
CA GLY A 16 9.95 6.40 -10.58
C GLY A 16 8.44 6.38 -10.84
N GLY A 17 7.66 5.95 -9.84
CA GLY A 17 6.21 6.00 -9.90
C GLY A 17 5.68 7.42 -10.04
N LEU A 18 4.61 7.57 -10.82
CA LEU A 18 4.00 8.87 -11.10
C LEU A 18 3.40 9.48 -9.82
N PRO A 19 3.84 10.68 -9.38
CA PRO A 19 3.37 11.31 -8.15
C PRO A 19 1.85 11.41 -8.05
N HIS A 20 1.18 11.69 -9.17
CA HIS A 20 -0.27 11.79 -9.29
C HIS A 20 -1.03 10.49 -8.97
N ARG A 21 -0.36 9.34 -9.01
CA ARG A 21 -0.94 8.02 -8.69
C ARG A 21 -0.58 7.54 -7.28
N ALA A 22 0.35 8.21 -6.61
CA ALA A 22 0.71 7.91 -5.24
C ALA A 22 -0.29 8.61 -4.33
N ALA A 23 -1.46 7.98 -4.13
CA ALA A 23 -2.65 8.52 -3.47
C ALA A 23 -2.40 9.16 -2.08
N ASN A 24 -1.82 10.35 -2.04
CA ASN A 24 -1.98 11.34 -1.00
C ASN A 24 -1.43 12.71 -1.44
N GLY A 25 -2.22 13.73 -1.15
CA GLY A 25 -1.86 15.13 -1.25
C GLY A 25 -3.10 15.93 -1.61
N GLU A 26 -3.48 16.88 -0.77
CA GLU A 26 -4.40 17.98 -1.10
C GLU A 26 -3.99 18.71 -2.40
N GLU A 27 -2.78 18.46 -2.90
CA GLU A 27 -2.24 18.93 -4.18
C GLU A 27 -2.95 18.36 -5.43
N TRP A 28 -3.58 17.17 -5.36
CA TRP A 28 -4.08 16.48 -6.58
C TRP A 28 -5.52 15.96 -6.48
N LEU A 29 -6.06 15.84 -5.27
CA LEU A 29 -7.47 15.52 -5.04
C LEU A 29 -8.01 16.51 -4.01
N THR A 30 -9.16 17.09 -4.31
CA THR A 30 -9.99 17.76 -3.32
C THR A 30 -10.44 16.77 -2.24
N GLU A 31 -10.91 17.27 -1.10
CA GLU A 31 -11.39 16.40 -0.02
C GLU A 31 -12.55 15.52 -0.50
N GLU A 32 -13.44 16.08 -1.33
CA GLU A 32 -14.57 15.39 -1.93
C GLU A 32 -14.11 14.26 -2.85
N GLU A 33 -13.19 14.54 -3.78
CA GLU A 33 -12.64 13.53 -4.70
C GLU A 33 -11.88 12.42 -3.95
N ARG A 34 -11.23 12.77 -2.84
CA ARG A 34 -10.58 11.79 -1.96
C ARG A 34 -11.60 10.87 -1.30
N GLN A 35 -12.71 11.41 -0.78
CA GLN A 35 -13.77 10.60 -0.18
C GLN A 35 -14.43 9.69 -1.22
N GLU A 36 -14.65 10.19 -2.43
CA GLU A 36 -15.18 9.38 -3.54
C GLU A 36 -14.22 8.26 -3.92
N TYR A 37 -12.93 8.56 -4.11
CA TYR A 37 -11.89 7.56 -4.38
C TYR A 37 -11.84 6.47 -3.30
N LEU A 38 -11.86 6.86 -2.03
CA LEU A 38 -11.86 5.91 -0.91
C LEU A 38 -13.13 5.06 -0.87
N THR A 39 -14.28 5.64 -1.24
CA THR A 39 -15.56 4.93 -1.32
C THR A 39 -15.53 3.89 -2.44
N LEU A 40 -15.07 4.26 -3.63
CA LEU A 40 -14.91 3.35 -4.77
C LEU A 40 -13.87 2.26 -4.48
N ALA A 41 -12.76 2.61 -3.84
CA ALA A 41 -11.74 1.65 -3.44
C ALA A 41 -12.31 0.59 -2.47
N ARG A 42 -13.17 0.98 -1.52
CA ARG A 42 -13.83 0.05 -0.59
C ARG A 42 -14.83 -0.88 -1.27
N GLN A 43 -15.41 -0.49 -2.41
CA GLN A 43 -16.28 -1.37 -3.20
C GLN A 43 -15.49 -2.47 -3.93
N ILE A 44 -14.26 -2.17 -4.34
CA ILE A 44 -13.38 -3.11 -5.06
C ILE A 44 -12.60 -3.99 -4.07
N PHE A 45 -12.11 -3.39 -2.98
CA PHE A 45 -11.35 -4.06 -1.93
C PHE A 45 -12.25 -4.27 -0.70
N ASP A 46 -13.24 -5.13 -0.85
CA ASP A 46 -14.08 -5.54 0.28
C ASP A 46 -13.25 -6.31 1.34
N GLN A 47 -13.79 -6.43 2.55
CA GLN A 47 -13.09 -7.13 3.62
C GLN A 47 -12.74 -8.59 3.26
N ALA A 48 -13.56 -9.24 2.43
CA ALA A 48 -13.35 -10.62 2.02
C ALA A 48 -12.15 -10.77 1.08
N SER A 49 -12.01 -9.90 0.09
CA SER A 49 -10.88 -9.87 -0.84
C SER A 49 -9.58 -9.48 -0.15
N ILE A 50 -9.63 -8.53 0.80
CA ILE A 50 -8.49 -8.20 1.67
C ILE A 50 -8.08 -9.40 2.53
N ALA A 51 -9.04 -10.08 3.17
CA ALA A 51 -8.77 -11.25 3.99
C ALA A 51 -8.18 -12.41 3.18
N ASN A 52 -8.72 -12.68 1.98
CA ASN A 52 -8.20 -13.71 1.07
C ASN A 52 -6.76 -13.41 0.63
N TYR A 53 -6.48 -12.14 0.29
CA TYR A 53 -5.13 -11.71 -0.06
C TYR A 53 -4.16 -11.91 1.11
N LEU A 54 -4.53 -11.50 2.32
CA LEU A 54 -3.69 -11.66 3.51
C LEU A 54 -3.48 -13.13 3.88
N GLN A 55 -4.49 -14.00 3.71
CA GLN A 55 -4.34 -15.43 3.92
C GLN A 55 -3.34 -16.07 2.94
N LYS A 56 -3.36 -15.65 1.67
CA LYS A 56 -2.48 -16.19 0.63
C LYS A 56 -1.06 -15.68 0.72
N HIS A 57 -0.88 -14.42 1.10
CA HIS A 57 0.40 -13.74 0.97
C HIS A 57 1.03 -13.34 2.31
N GLY A 58 0.32 -13.53 3.42
CA GLY A 58 0.71 -12.98 4.71
C GLY A 58 0.65 -11.46 4.73
N THR A 59 0.96 -10.90 5.88
CA THR A 59 1.16 -9.47 6.06
C THR A 59 2.45 -9.01 5.38
N TRP A 60 2.51 -7.73 5.02
CA TRP A 60 3.74 -7.12 4.50
C TRP A 60 4.88 -7.18 5.54
N GLN A 61 4.58 -7.17 6.84
CA GLN A 61 5.56 -7.35 7.92
C GLN A 61 6.21 -8.74 7.87
N GLU A 62 5.40 -9.79 7.76
CA GLU A 62 5.90 -11.18 7.64
C GLU A 62 6.76 -11.34 6.39
N ARG A 63 6.30 -10.81 5.25
CA ARG A 63 7.07 -10.85 4.00
C ARG A 63 8.43 -10.13 4.11
N LEU A 64 8.48 -8.97 4.77
CA LEU A 64 9.73 -8.26 5.00
C LEU A 64 10.65 -9.00 5.98
N ALA A 65 10.09 -9.65 7.01
CA ALA A 65 10.86 -10.45 7.96
C ALA A 65 11.53 -11.63 7.26
N VAL A 66 10.78 -12.36 6.41
CA VAL A 66 11.31 -13.45 5.58
C VAL A 66 12.42 -12.93 4.66
N MET A 67 12.19 -11.80 3.96
CA MET A 67 13.18 -11.21 3.06
C MET A 67 14.48 -10.84 3.78
N LYS A 68 14.39 -10.26 4.98
CA LYS A 68 15.57 -9.93 5.81
C LYS A 68 16.32 -11.19 6.24
N GLN A 69 15.62 -12.25 6.61
CA GLN A 69 16.24 -13.54 6.96
C GLN A 69 16.97 -14.14 5.75
N THR A 70 16.34 -14.18 4.58
CA THR A 70 16.97 -14.69 3.35
C THR A 70 18.25 -13.94 3.00
N ILE A 71 18.26 -12.61 3.11
CA ILE A 71 19.46 -11.78 2.86
C ILE A 71 20.58 -12.11 3.85
N ASN A 72 20.25 -12.32 5.12
CA ASN A 72 21.25 -12.63 6.14
C ASN A 72 21.78 -14.06 6.05
N SER A 73 20.99 -15.03 5.57
CA SER A 73 21.40 -16.41 5.35
C SER A 73 22.22 -16.63 4.07
N ALA A 74 22.24 -15.64 3.16
CA ALA A 74 23.01 -15.68 1.91
C ALA A 74 24.41 -15.03 2.03
N LYS A 75 24.79 -14.56 3.23
CA LYS A 75 26.13 -14.07 3.58
C LYS A 75 26.90 -15.12 4.37
#